data_AF-R5M298-F1
#
_entry.id   AF-R5M298-F1
#
_cell.length_a   1.000
_cell.length_b   1.000
_cell.length_c   1.000
_cell.angle_alpha   90.00
_cell.angle_beta   90.00
_cell.angle_gamma   90.00
#
_symmetry.space_group_name_H-M   'P 1'
#
loop_
_entity.id
_entity.type
_entity.pdbx_description
1 polymer ?
#
loop_
_entity_poly.entity_id
_entity_poly.type
_entity_poly.pdbx_seq_one_letter_code
_entity_poly.pdbx_strand_id
1 'polypeptide(L)'
;MKEFLKKIMLKIPILIRDFLLKEIKDEIKSDIKEINKEVKEIKKDNKAIHSELLKNSLDTMKIAICSEELPLSERVSIGKEYIDKGGNGAIKIKVHVLEDEYEKELKQSA
;
A
#
# COMPACT_ATOMS: atom_id res chain seq x y z
N MET A 1 31.22 -57.32 22.66
CA MET A 1 29.90 -56.87 23.18
C MET A 1 29.99 -55.55 23.96
N LYS A 2 30.84 -55.42 25.00
CA LYS A 2 31.00 -54.17 25.79
C LYS A 2 31.44 -52.94 24.98
N GLU A 3 32.36 -53.11 24.04
CA GLU A 3 32.92 -52.01 23.25
C GLU A 3 31.93 -51.48 22.19
N PHE A 4 31.11 -52.38 21.64
CA PHE A 4 29.99 -52.04 20.78
C PHE A 4 28.92 -51.24 21.54
N LEU A 5 28.55 -51.68 22.74
CA LEU A 5 27.64 -50.95 23.63
C LEU A 5 28.18 -49.56 23.97
N LYS A 6 29.48 -49.43 24.27
CA LYS A 6 30.12 -48.13 24.54
C LYS A 6 30.05 -47.17 23.33
N LYS A 7 30.29 -47.67 22.11
CA LYS A 7 30.16 -46.88 20.87
C LYS A 7 28.72 -46.42 20.61
N ILE A 8 27.73 -47.27 20.92
CA ILE A 8 26.31 -46.90 20.81
C ILE A 8 25.96 -45.82 21.84
N MET A 9 26.34 -46.01 23.11
CA MET A 9 26.04 -45.06 24.17
C MET A 9 26.59 -43.66 23.89
N LEU A 10 27.76 -43.55 23.25
CA LEU A 10 28.34 -42.26 22.84
C LEU A 10 27.55 -41.56 21.70
N LYS A 11 26.76 -42.29 20.91
CA LYS A 11 25.95 -41.73 19.81
C LYS A 11 24.54 -41.32 20.24
N ILE A 12 24.03 -41.85 21.35
CA ILE A 12 22.68 -41.55 21.85
C ILE A 12 22.42 -40.04 22.01
N PRO A 13 23.33 -39.23 22.59
CA PRO A 13 23.10 -37.79 22.73
C PRO A 13 22.97 -37.06 21.39
N ILE A 14 23.74 -37.48 20.37
CA ILE A 14 23.68 -36.93 19.02
C ILE A 14 22.32 -37.25 18.39
N LEU A 15 21.85 -38.50 18.52
CA LEU A 15 20.56 -38.91 17.99
C LEU A 15 19.40 -38.16 18.64
N ILE A 16 19.44 -37.95 19.97
CA ILE A 16 18.42 -37.17 20.69
C ILE A 16 18.42 -35.71 20.21
N ARG A 17 19.61 -35.10 20.10
CA ARG A 17 19.75 -33.72 19.61
C ARG A 17 19.18 -33.57 18.20
N ASP A 18 19.55 -34.46 17.28
CA ASP A 18 19.14 -34.37 15.88
C ASP A 18 17.62 -34.61 15.73
N PHE A 19 17.03 -35.46 16.59
CA PHE A 19 15.58 -35.66 16.67
C PHE A 19 14.86 -34.37 17.12
N LEU A 20 15.29 -33.77 18.24
CA LEU A 20 14.69 -32.53 18.76
C LEU A 20 14.84 -31.36 17.77
N LEU A 21 16.01 -31.23 17.13
CA LEU A 21 16.25 -30.20 16.11
C LEU A 21 15.34 -30.37 14.88
N LYS A 22 14.99 -31.61 14.53
CA LYS A 22 14.08 -31.87 13.41
C LYS A 22 12.67 -31.37 13.72
N GLU A 23 12.14 -31.68 14.90
CA GLU A 23 10.81 -31.23 15.32
C GLU A 23 10.71 -29.70 15.33
N ILE A 24 11.66 -29.03 15.98
CA ILE A 24 11.75 -27.56 16.02
C ILE A 24 11.81 -26.98 14.60
N LYS A 25 12.61 -27.59 13.72
CA LYS A 25 12.77 -27.11 12.34
C LYS A 25 11.48 -27.24 11.54
N ASP A 26 10.70 -28.30 11.75
CA ASP A 26 9.46 -28.51 11.02
C ASP A 26 8.33 -27.59 11.51
N GLU A 27 8.29 -27.30 12.82
CA GLU A 27 7.39 -26.28 13.40
C GLU A 27 7.71 -24.89 12.85
N ILE A 28 8.98 -24.46 12.90
CA ILE A 28 9.43 -23.16 12.36
C ILE A 28 9.06 -23.03 10.87
N LYS A 29 9.20 -24.09 10.06
CA LYS A 29 8.81 -24.05 8.65
C LYS A 29 7.30 -23.84 8.48
N SER A 30 6.49 -24.44 9.35
CA SER A 30 5.04 -24.29 9.32
C SER A 30 4.67 -22.83 9.59
N ASP A 31 5.19 -22.26 10.66
CA ASP A 31 4.95 -20.86 11.05
C ASP A 31 5.39 -19.89 9.95
N ILE A 32 6.59 -20.10 9.38
CA ILE A 32 7.10 -19.30 8.26
C ILE A 32 6.14 -19.38 7.06
N LYS A 33 5.55 -20.55 6.78
CA LYS A 33 4.62 -20.71 5.66
C LYS A 33 3.32 -19.94 5.90
N GLU A 34 2.80 -19.97 7.13
CA GLU A 34 1.59 -19.25 7.51
C GLU A 34 1.81 -17.74 7.49
N ILE A 35 2.88 -17.26 8.12
CA ILE A 35 3.27 -15.83 8.09
C ILE A 35 3.42 -15.35 6.65
N ASN A 36 4.07 -16.13 5.78
CA ASN A 36 4.21 -15.75 4.37
C ASN A 36 2.87 -15.67 3.61
N LYS A 37 1.87 -16.46 4.01
CA LYS A 37 0.52 -16.37 3.44
C LYS A 37 -0.16 -15.10 3.90
N GLU A 38 -0.14 -14.82 5.20
CA GLU A 38 -0.73 -13.59 5.77
C GLU A 38 -0.11 -12.33 5.19
N VAL A 39 1.23 -12.27 5.09
CA VAL A 39 1.94 -11.14 4.49
C VAL A 39 1.53 -10.90 3.03
N LYS A 40 1.21 -11.96 2.28
CA LYS A 40 0.72 -11.82 0.89
C LYS A 40 -0.68 -11.23 0.83
N GLU A 41 -1.59 -11.69 1.70
CA GLU A 41 -2.95 -11.14 1.76
C GLU A 41 -2.92 -9.68 2.23
N ILE A 42 -2.17 -9.35 3.29
CA ILE A 42 -2.00 -7.95 3.76
C ILE A 42 -1.47 -7.04 2.65
N LYS A 43 -0.50 -7.51 1.85
CA LYS A 43 0.01 -6.74 0.71
C LYS A 43 -1.05 -6.51 -0.37
N LYS A 44 -1.94 -7.47 -0.59
CA LYS A 44 -3.03 -7.35 -1.56
C LYS A 44 -4.07 -6.36 -1.06
N ASP A 45 -4.47 -6.46 0.21
CA ASP A 45 -5.44 -5.56 0.83
C ASP A 45 -4.92 -4.12 0.87
N ASN A 46 -3.65 -3.91 1.24
CA ASN A 46 -3.04 -2.58 1.21
C ASN A 46 -3.08 -1.96 -0.19
N LYS A 47 -2.82 -2.74 -1.25
CA LYS A 47 -2.92 -2.24 -2.64
C LYS A 47 -4.35 -1.84 -2.99
N ALA A 48 -5.33 -2.65 -2.58
CA ALA A 48 -6.74 -2.35 -2.82
C ALA A 48 -7.17 -1.06 -2.09
N ILE A 49 -6.80 -0.93 -0.82
CA ILE A 49 -7.07 0.26 0.01
C ILE A 49 -6.44 1.50 -0.63
N HIS A 50 -5.17 1.45 -1.05
CA HIS A 50 -4.52 2.59 -1.70
C HIS A 50 -5.22 3.00 -3.00
N SER A 51 -5.67 2.03 -3.80
CA SER A 51 -6.40 2.31 -5.04
C SER A 51 -7.75 2.97 -4.77
N GLU A 52 -8.48 2.51 -3.76
CA GLU A 52 -9.78 3.06 -3.38
C GLU A 52 -9.64 4.45 -2.76
N LEU A 53 -8.65 4.65 -1.89
CA LEU A 53 -8.33 5.97 -1.34
C LEU A 53 -7.96 6.99 -2.41
N LEU A 54 -7.17 6.59 -3.42
CA LEU A 54 -6.85 7.46 -4.54
C LEU A 54 -8.13 7.83 -5.32
N LYS A 55 -8.99 6.86 -5.60
CA LYS A 55 -10.28 7.10 -6.28
C LYS A 55 -11.15 8.07 -5.49
N ASN A 56 -11.32 7.84 -4.19
CA ASN A 56 -12.12 8.69 -3.31
C ASN A 56 -11.54 10.10 -3.20
N SER A 57 -10.21 10.23 -3.12
CA SER A 57 -9.55 11.54 -3.14
C SER A 57 -9.83 12.29 -4.44
N LEU A 58 -9.75 11.62 -5.59
CA LEU A 58 -10.05 12.23 -6.89
C LEU A 58 -11.54 12.63 -6.96
N ASP A 59 -12.46 11.79 -6.51
CA ASP A 59 -13.89 12.09 -6.53
C ASP A 59 -14.25 13.29 -5.64
N THR A 60 -13.67 13.40 -4.45
CA THR A 60 -13.82 14.58 -3.58
C THR A 60 -13.28 15.85 -4.24
N MET A 61 -12.12 15.77 -4.91
CA MET A 61 -11.56 16.89 -5.66
C MET A 61 -12.48 17.34 -6.79
N LYS A 62 -13.14 16.42 -7.51
CA LYS A 62 -14.12 16.77 -8.55
C LYS A 62 -15.27 17.60 -7.99
N ILE A 63 -15.79 17.22 -6.82
CA ILE A 63 -16.85 17.97 -6.14
C ILE A 63 -16.37 19.39 -5.82
N ALA A 64 -15.18 19.52 -5.24
CA ALA A 64 -14.61 20.82 -4.89
C ALA A 64 -14.37 21.71 -6.12
N ILE A 65 -13.77 21.17 -7.19
CA ILE A 65 -13.55 21.89 -8.46
C ILE A 65 -14.87 22.40 -9.05
N CYS A 66 -15.93 21.60 -8.95
CA CYS A 66 -17.26 21.95 -9.48
C CYS A 66 -18.09 22.84 -8.55
N SER A 67 -17.70 23.01 -7.28
CA SER A 67 -18.46 23.81 -6.31
C SER A 67 -18.35 25.29 -6.61
N GLU A 68 -19.48 25.97 -6.78
CA GLU A 68 -19.54 27.43 -6.94
C GLU A 68 -19.42 28.18 -5.61
N GLU A 69 -19.54 27.47 -4.48
CA GLU A 69 -19.40 28.05 -3.14
C GLU A 69 -17.92 28.28 -2.76
N LEU A 70 -16.99 27.60 -3.44
CA LEU A 70 -15.56 27.75 -3.19
C LEU A 70 -14.96 28.89 -4.02
N PRO A 71 -14.00 29.66 -3.47
CA PRO A 71 -13.30 30.70 -4.22
C PRO A 71 -12.64 30.16 -5.50
N LEU A 72 -12.63 30.95 -6.57
CA LEU A 72 -12.04 30.54 -7.84
C LEU A 72 -10.57 30.14 -7.71
N SER A 73 -9.79 30.90 -6.95
CA SER A 73 -8.37 30.61 -6.67
C SER A 73 -8.15 29.24 -6.02
N GLU A 74 -9.01 28.86 -5.07
CA GLU A 74 -8.93 27.57 -4.38
C GLU A 74 -9.32 26.42 -5.31
N ARG A 75 -10.38 26.60 -6.11
CA ARG A 75 -10.80 25.62 -7.11
C ARG A 75 -9.72 25.36 -8.16
N VAL A 76 -9.02 26.41 -8.61
CA VAL A 76 -7.87 26.30 -9.52
C VAL A 76 -6.73 25.53 -8.86
N SER A 77 -6.40 25.83 -7.60
CA SER A 77 -5.35 25.13 -6.85
C SER A 77 -5.66 23.63 -6.71
N ILE A 78 -6.87 23.27 -6.28
CA ILE A 78 -7.34 21.88 -6.18
C ILE A 78 -7.35 21.22 -7.56
N GLY A 79 -7.74 21.96 -8.60
CA GLY A 79 -7.73 21.50 -9.98
C GLY A 79 -6.35 21.06 -10.47
N LYS A 80 -5.31 21.82 -10.15
CA LYS A 80 -3.92 21.47 -10.46
C LYS A 80 -3.49 20.18 -9.75
N GLU A 81 -3.77 20.08 -8.45
CA GLU A 81 -3.47 18.87 -7.67
C GLU A 81 -4.23 17.64 -8.20
N TYR A 82 -5.49 17.81 -8.62
CA TYR A 82 -6.27 16.75 -9.24
C TYR A 82 -5.59 16.20 -10.51
N ILE A 83 -5.10 17.08 -11.39
CA ILE A 83 -4.40 16.69 -12.62
C ILE A 83 -3.08 15.99 -12.28
N ASP A 84 -2.31 16.50 -11.32
CA ASP A 84 -1.03 15.92 -10.88
C ASP A 84 -1.20 14.51 -10.31
N LYS A 85 -2.33 14.24 -9.64
CA LYS A 85 -2.70 12.90 -9.15
C LYS A 85 -3.25 11.97 -10.24
N GLY A 86 -3.19 12.37 -11.51
CA GLY A 86 -3.67 11.59 -12.66
C GLY A 86 -5.15 11.77 -12.98
N GLY A 87 -5.80 12.77 -12.39
CA GLY A 87 -7.17 13.16 -12.72
C GLY A 87 -7.29 13.59 -14.19
N ASN A 88 -8.35 13.13 -14.87
CA ASN A 88 -8.52 13.34 -16.31
C ASN A 88 -9.99 13.53 -16.70
N GLY A 89 -10.27 13.61 -18.00
CA GLY A 89 -11.61 13.70 -18.58
C GLY A 89 -12.21 15.11 -18.50
N ALA A 90 -13.54 15.18 -18.40
CA ALA A 90 -14.28 16.45 -18.38
C ALA A 90 -13.84 17.39 -17.25
N ILE A 91 -13.42 16.84 -16.11
CA ILE A 91 -12.96 17.63 -14.97
C ILE A 91 -11.65 18.35 -15.28
N LYS A 92 -10.71 17.69 -15.98
CA LYS A 92 -9.46 18.34 -16.43
C LYS A 92 -9.76 19.52 -17.35
N ILE A 93 -10.73 19.38 -18.25
CA ILE A 93 -11.18 20.47 -19.12
C ILE A 93 -11.77 21.62 -18.28
N LYS A 94 -12.61 21.30 -17.28
CA LYS A 94 -13.16 22.31 -16.36
C LYS A 94 -12.07 23.04 -15.59
N VAL A 95 -11.02 22.35 -15.14
CA VAL A 95 -9.86 22.99 -14.48
C VAL A 95 -9.21 24.03 -15.39
N HIS A 96 -8.96 23.71 -16.66
CA HIS A 96 -8.39 24.69 -17.60
C HIS A 96 -9.31 25.90 -17.82
N VAL A 97 -10.62 25.69 -17.87
CA VAL A 97 -11.59 26.81 -17.93
C VAL A 97 -11.47 27.70 -16.68
N LEU A 98 -11.37 27.10 -15.48
CA LEU A 98 -11.19 27.86 -14.24
C LEU A 98 -9.86 28.62 -14.21
N GLU A 99 -8.79 28.05 -14.77
CA GLU A 99 -7.49 28.71 -14.90
C GLU A 99 -7.59 29.96 -15.79
N ASP A 100 -8.25 29.85 -16.95
CA ASP A 100 -8.49 30.97 -17.87
C ASP A 100 -9.35 32.06 -17.23
N GLU A 101 -10.38 31.67 -16.47
CA GLU A 101 -11.24 32.59 -15.71
C GLU A 101 -10.41 33.35 -14.66
N TYR A 102 -9.57 32.64 -13.91
CA TYR A 102 -8.74 33.22 -12.86
C TYR A 102 -7.69 34.19 -13.43
N GLU A 103 -7.08 33.87 -14.57
CA GLU A 103 -6.13 34.77 -15.23
C GLU A 103 -6.81 36.08 -15.69
N LYS A 104 -8.06 36.02 -16.15
CA LYS A 104 -8.83 37.22 -16.52
C LYS A 104 -9.14 38.10 -15.31
N GLU A 105 -9.55 37.50 -14.19
CA GLU A 105 -9.80 38.25 -12.93
C GLU A 105 -8.54 38.98 -12.45
N LEU A 106 -7.38 38.31 -12.50
CA LEU A 106 -6.10 38.92 -12.13
C LEU A 106 -5.74 40.11 -13.03
N LYS A 107 -5.99 40.01 -14.34
CA LYS A 107 -5.72 41.10 -15.30
C LYS A 107 -6.67 42.29 -15.15
N GLN A 108 -7.90 42.04 -14.71
CA GLN A 108 -8.89 43.10 -14.47
C GLN A 108 -8.72 43.79 -13.11
N SER A 109 -8.09 43.10 -12.16
CA SER A 109 -7.83 43.60 -10.80
C SER A 109 -6.46 44.29 -10.67
N ALA A 110 -5.67 44.32 -11.75
CA ALA A 110 -4.37 44.99 -11.84
C ALA A 110 -4.49 46.35 -12.53
#